data_AF-A0A0F6W8I0-F1
#
_entry.id   AF-A0A0F6W8I0-F1
#
_cell.length_a   1.000
_cell.length_b   1.000
_cell.length_c   1.000
_cell.angle_alpha   90.00
_cell.angle_beta   90.00
_cell.angle_gamma   90.00
#
_symmetry.space_group_name_H-M   'P 1'
#
loop_
_entity.id
_entity.type
_entity.pdbx_description
1 polymer ?
#
loop_
_entity_poly.entity_id
_entity_poly.type
_entity_poly.pdbx_seq_one_letter_code
_entity_poly.pdbx_strand_id
1 'polypeptide(L)'
;MQRALVGNRITPVLDGRQVWLELEHALPTVPAWNPPAQENLRRFQLLSWTSKMGTPSFSLPAGAITMGGTCPGANAGQSVVPLSTLRRAARRVSEQIGAPVHFAQAICQHCYAEGGQYSTASVQYAQLVRLAFVSEMLTSREGQGDLTALFDYAIKNANYYLDGRRGSLDPVEGWRRARGERDCRRYFRLHDSGDFFSPGYLAIWKSVANLNPDVSFWAPSRVWVNEMLREAVNAVNGPAEHSNLVIRPSAFHINEAAPDARELGVGWAAGATTYKDSLKPDGPRVMARGGRRPPYDWDCQAYDSANELASCREARAPDGRIGCRACWTYGTRTPEGAPGGLAINYTLH
;
A
#
# COMPACT_ATOMS: atom_id res chain seq x y z
N MET A 1 -4.71 12.22 -19.02
CA MET A 1 -4.34 12.82 -17.72
C MET A 1 -2.86 13.18 -17.65
N GLN A 2 -1.91 12.26 -17.85
CA GLN A 2 -0.45 12.55 -17.79
C GLN A 2 0.00 13.74 -18.66
N ARG A 3 -0.55 13.90 -19.87
CA ARG A 3 -0.25 15.06 -20.74
C ARG A 3 -0.57 16.42 -20.09
N ALA A 4 -1.52 16.49 -19.16
CA ALA A 4 -1.87 17.72 -18.44
C ALA A 4 -0.80 18.13 -17.41
N LEU A 5 0.14 17.25 -17.08
CA LEU A 5 1.28 17.53 -16.19
C LEU A 5 2.55 17.91 -16.97
N VAL A 6 2.58 17.72 -18.28
CA VAL A 6 3.76 18.02 -19.09
C VAL A 6 4.05 19.52 -19.05
N GLY A 7 5.29 19.88 -18.72
CA GLY A 7 5.73 21.28 -18.60
C GLY A 7 5.28 21.98 -17.31
N ASN A 8 4.64 21.27 -16.38
CA ASN A 8 4.20 21.82 -15.12
C ASN A 8 5.23 21.52 -14.03
N ARG A 9 5.78 22.54 -13.38
CA ARG A 9 6.67 22.35 -12.23
C ARG A 9 5.86 21.95 -11.00
N ILE A 10 6.30 20.91 -10.30
CA ILE A 10 5.68 20.44 -9.05
C ILE A 10 6.56 20.84 -7.87
N THR A 11 6.02 21.67 -6.96
CA THR A 11 6.76 22.15 -5.79
C THR A 11 6.15 21.61 -4.51
N PRO A 12 6.93 20.98 -3.60
CA PRO A 12 6.44 20.63 -2.29
C PRO A 12 6.28 21.90 -1.43
N VAL A 13 5.10 22.06 -0.81
CA VAL A 13 4.77 23.17 0.09
C VAL A 13 4.36 22.60 1.44
N LEU A 14 5.06 23.06 2.50
CA LEU A 14 4.72 22.73 3.88
C LEU A 14 3.64 23.69 4.39
N ASP A 15 2.57 23.15 4.96
CA ASP A 15 1.45 23.92 5.49
C ASP A 15 1.02 23.32 6.83
N GLY A 16 1.56 23.89 7.91
CA GLY A 16 1.49 23.31 9.24
C GLY A 16 2.11 21.91 9.26
N ARG A 17 1.28 20.90 9.55
CA ARG A 17 1.69 19.48 9.58
C ARG A 17 1.56 18.77 8.24
N GLN A 18 0.96 19.42 7.25
CA GLN A 18 0.64 18.80 5.97
C GLN A 18 1.67 19.16 4.92
N VAL A 19 1.99 18.18 4.07
CA VAL A 19 2.79 18.40 2.87
C VAL A 19 1.88 18.37 1.66
N TRP A 20 1.97 19.41 0.86
CA TRP A 20 1.22 19.57 -0.39
C TRP A 20 2.17 19.56 -1.57
N LEU A 21 1.73 19.00 -2.69
CA LEU A 21 2.35 19.14 -4.00
C LEU A 21 1.56 20.19 -4.76
N GLU A 22 2.20 21.31 -5.06
CA GLU A 22 1.60 22.43 -5.79
C GLU A 22 2.12 22.48 -7.22
N LEU A 23 1.18 22.55 -8.15
CA LEU A 23 1.45 22.75 -9.57
C LEU A 23 1.67 24.24 -9.85
N GLU A 24 2.65 24.56 -10.68
CA GLU A 24 2.88 25.93 -11.17
C GLU A 24 1.62 26.49 -11.85
N HIS A 25 1.01 25.68 -12.71
CA HIS A 25 -0.26 26.00 -13.36
C HIS A 25 -1.35 25.03 -12.91
N ALA A 26 -2.55 25.54 -12.66
CA ALA A 26 -3.69 24.68 -12.35
C ALA A 26 -3.97 23.72 -13.52
N LEU A 27 -4.44 22.51 -13.21
CA LEU A 27 -4.86 21.60 -14.25
C LEU A 27 -6.04 22.20 -15.02
N PRO A 28 -6.10 22.02 -16.35
CA PRO A 28 -7.29 22.36 -17.12
C PRO A 28 -8.48 21.56 -16.58
N THR A 29 -9.70 22.05 -16.82
CA THR A 29 -10.97 21.48 -16.35
C THR A 29 -10.90 19.96 -16.32
N VAL A 30 -10.78 19.43 -15.11
CA VAL A 30 -10.75 18.00 -14.86
C VAL A 30 -12.12 17.46 -15.30
N PRO A 31 -12.18 16.39 -16.11
CA PRO A 31 -13.45 15.78 -16.46
C PRO A 31 -14.29 15.61 -15.20
N ALA A 32 -15.57 15.99 -15.25
CA ALA A 32 -16.49 15.93 -14.12
C ALA A 32 -16.83 14.47 -13.75
N TRP A 33 -15.82 13.70 -13.35
CA TRP A 33 -15.96 12.32 -12.92
C TRP A 33 -16.10 12.36 -11.41
N ASN A 34 -17.37 12.22 -11.02
CA ASN A 34 -17.96 12.28 -9.69
C ASN A 34 -16.99 12.02 -8.51
N PRO A 35 -16.85 12.96 -7.56
CA PRO A 35 -17.45 14.29 -7.57
C PRO A 35 -16.79 15.21 -8.61
N PRO A 36 -17.51 16.21 -9.15
CA PRO A 36 -16.87 17.22 -9.99
C PRO A 36 -15.67 17.79 -9.22
N ALA A 37 -14.50 17.71 -9.84
CA ALA A 37 -13.33 18.36 -9.29
C ALA A 37 -13.63 19.86 -9.13
N GLN A 38 -13.17 20.45 -8.04
CA GLN A 38 -13.16 21.91 -7.92
C GLN A 38 -12.44 22.49 -9.15
N GLU A 39 -12.98 23.59 -9.69
CA GLU A 39 -12.31 24.33 -10.74
C GLU A 39 -10.89 24.69 -10.27
N ASN A 40 -9.91 24.53 -11.15
CA ASN A 40 -8.49 24.84 -10.89
C ASN A 40 -7.79 23.97 -9.82
N LEU A 41 -7.81 22.64 -9.99
CA LEU A 41 -6.98 21.74 -9.18
C LEU A 41 -5.49 22.08 -9.35
N ARG A 42 -4.92 22.74 -8.34
CA ARG A 42 -3.50 23.12 -8.29
C ARG A 42 -2.73 22.43 -7.18
N ARG A 43 -3.41 22.01 -6.12
CA ARG A 43 -2.78 21.57 -4.87
C ARG A 43 -3.25 20.17 -4.50
N PHE A 44 -2.31 19.27 -4.23
CA PHE A 44 -2.58 17.85 -3.94
C PHE A 44 -1.84 17.43 -2.68
N GLN A 45 -2.51 16.81 -1.73
CA GLN A 45 -1.84 16.35 -0.51
C GLN A 45 -0.84 15.24 -0.85
N LEU A 46 0.36 15.28 -0.27
CA LEU A 46 1.39 14.27 -0.51
C LEU A 46 0.96 12.90 0.02
N LEU A 47 0.52 12.86 1.27
CA LEU A 47 -0.01 11.66 1.90
C LEU A 47 -1.53 11.53 1.65
N SER A 48 -2.01 10.30 1.62
CA SER A 48 -3.44 9.96 1.59
C SER A 48 -3.84 9.28 2.89
N TRP A 49 -5.14 9.16 3.14
CA TRP A 49 -5.68 8.35 4.22
C TRP A 49 -6.35 7.11 3.65
N THR A 50 -6.14 5.96 4.29
CA THR A 50 -6.82 4.71 3.91
C THR A 50 -7.77 4.26 5.00
N SER A 51 -9.04 4.06 4.64
CA SER A 51 -10.03 3.46 5.55
C SER A 51 -9.77 1.97 5.79
N LYS A 52 -8.85 1.33 5.03
CA LYS A 52 -8.46 -0.08 5.20
C LYS A 52 -7.85 -0.36 6.55
N MET A 53 -7.05 0.58 7.03
CA MET A 53 -6.26 0.42 8.25
C MET A 53 -6.44 1.57 9.23
N GLY A 54 -7.21 2.61 8.85
CA GLY A 54 -7.32 3.85 9.62
C GLY A 54 -5.94 4.47 9.86
N THR A 55 -5.16 4.67 8.79
CA THR A 55 -3.78 5.13 8.92
C THR A 55 -3.30 5.96 7.73
N PRO A 56 -2.23 6.77 7.88
CA PRO A 56 -1.63 7.47 6.76
C PRO A 56 -1.10 6.50 5.71
N SER A 57 -1.11 6.93 4.46
CA SER A 57 -0.71 6.13 3.32
C SER A 57 -0.04 6.97 2.25
N PHE A 58 0.74 6.32 1.39
CA PHE A 58 1.19 6.91 0.14
C PHE A 58 0.75 6.03 -1.03
N SER A 59 0.06 6.64 -1.99
CA SER A 59 -0.61 5.92 -3.06
C SER A 59 -0.20 6.47 -4.42
N LEU A 60 0.09 5.54 -5.32
CA LEU A 60 0.47 5.79 -6.70
C LEU A 60 -0.62 5.26 -7.65
N PRO A 61 -0.57 5.60 -8.95
CA PRO A 61 -1.50 5.05 -9.94
C PRO A 61 -1.38 3.53 -9.98
N ALA A 62 -2.52 2.84 -9.82
CA ALA A 62 -2.58 1.40 -9.99
C ALA A 62 -2.46 0.99 -11.47
N GLY A 63 -2.33 -0.31 -11.70
CA GLY A 63 -2.31 -0.89 -13.04
C GLY A 63 -0.91 -0.99 -13.65
N ALA A 64 -0.87 -1.49 -14.88
CA ALA A 64 0.34 -1.79 -15.61
C ALA A 64 1.17 -0.54 -15.92
N ILE A 65 2.50 -0.68 -15.89
CA ILE A 65 3.45 0.42 -16.17
C ILE A 65 3.25 0.97 -17.58
N THR A 66 2.95 0.09 -18.54
CA THR A 66 2.71 0.46 -19.94
C THR A 66 1.46 1.31 -20.16
N MET A 67 0.61 1.44 -19.14
CA MET A 67 -0.61 2.26 -19.19
C MET A 67 -0.54 3.45 -18.24
N GLY A 68 0.64 3.75 -17.69
CA GLY A 68 0.84 4.85 -16.74
C GLY A 68 0.59 4.49 -15.27
N GLY A 69 0.41 3.19 -14.98
CA GLY A 69 0.39 2.65 -13.62
C GLY A 69 1.78 2.40 -13.05
N THR A 70 1.84 1.87 -11.83
CA THR A 70 3.10 1.57 -11.12
C THR A 70 3.20 0.12 -10.67
N CYS A 71 2.33 -0.77 -11.13
CA CYS A 71 2.30 -2.17 -10.73
C CYS A 71 2.95 -3.07 -11.81
N PRO A 72 4.23 -3.49 -11.67
CA PRO A 72 4.83 -4.45 -12.59
C PRO A 72 4.01 -5.73 -12.78
N GLY A 73 3.39 -6.24 -11.71
CA GLY A 73 2.55 -7.44 -11.75
C GLY A 73 1.27 -7.29 -12.57
N ALA A 74 0.80 -6.07 -12.81
CA ALA A 74 -0.35 -5.85 -13.66
C ALA A 74 -0.03 -6.05 -15.14
N ASN A 75 1.25 -5.96 -15.56
CA ASN A 75 1.66 -6.23 -16.95
C ASN A 75 1.25 -7.64 -17.43
N ALA A 76 1.21 -8.61 -16.51
CA ALA A 76 0.83 -9.99 -16.80
C ALA A 76 -0.66 -10.28 -16.60
N GLY A 77 -1.39 -9.39 -15.92
CA GLY A 77 -2.72 -9.69 -15.38
C GLY A 77 -3.81 -8.73 -15.85
N GLN A 78 -3.56 -7.87 -16.84
CA GLN A 78 -4.54 -6.92 -17.35
C GLN A 78 -4.73 -7.06 -18.86
N SER A 79 -5.98 -7.25 -19.28
CA SER A 79 -6.38 -7.42 -20.68
C SER A 79 -6.12 -6.21 -21.57
N VAL A 80 -6.00 -5.03 -20.96
CA VAL A 80 -5.75 -3.74 -21.61
C VAL A 80 -4.27 -3.49 -21.91
N VAL A 81 -3.36 -4.35 -21.41
CA VAL A 81 -1.92 -4.26 -21.70
C VAL A 81 -1.64 -4.70 -23.14
N PRO A 82 -0.74 -4.02 -23.88
CA PRO A 82 -0.37 -4.43 -25.23
C PRO A 82 0.06 -5.91 -25.30
N LEU A 83 -0.48 -6.64 -26.27
CA LEU A 83 -0.37 -8.11 -26.34
C LEU A 83 1.06 -8.65 -26.27
N SER A 84 2.03 -7.93 -26.86
CA SER A 84 3.45 -8.29 -26.83
C SER A 84 4.06 -8.21 -25.43
N THR A 85 3.67 -7.19 -24.65
CA THR A 85 4.07 -7.03 -23.25
C THR A 85 3.37 -8.08 -22.39
N LEU A 86 2.06 -8.23 -22.59
CA LEU A 86 1.22 -9.16 -21.84
C LEU A 86 1.72 -10.60 -21.97
N ARG A 87 1.96 -11.10 -23.19
CA ARG A 87 2.48 -12.47 -23.40
C ARG A 87 3.82 -12.71 -22.72
N ARG A 88 4.73 -11.73 -22.81
CA ARG A 88 6.06 -11.84 -22.19
C ARG A 88 5.96 -11.86 -20.66
N ALA A 89 5.16 -10.96 -20.09
CA ALA A 89 4.96 -10.86 -18.66
C ALA A 89 4.22 -12.08 -18.11
N ALA A 90 3.15 -12.52 -18.78
CA ALA A 90 2.38 -13.70 -18.39
C ALA A 90 3.24 -14.97 -18.40
N ARG A 91 4.11 -15.16 -19.40
CA ARG A 91 5.04 -16.31 -19.41
C ARG A 91 5.93 -16.35 -18.17
N ARG A 92 6.54 -15.21 -17.80
CA ARG A 92 7.40 -15.10 -16.61
C ARG A 92 6.63 -15.37 -15.32
N VAL A 93 5.43 -14.82 -15.20
CA VAL A 93 4.57 -15.09 -14.04
C VAL A 93 4.22 -16.57 -13.98
N SER A 94 3.84 -17.18 -15.11
CA SER A 94 3.50 -18.61 -15.17
C SER A 94 4.66 -19.51 -14.75
N GLU A 95 5.88 -19.17 -15.16
CA GLU A 95 7.10 -19.88 -14.74
C GLU A 95 7.30 -19.80 -13.22
N GLN A 96 7.00 -18.65 -12.61
CA GLN A 96 7.17 -18.44 -11.17
C GLN A 96 6.07 -19.07 -10.32
N ILE A 97 4.81 -19.05 -10.78
CA ILE A 97 3.69 -19.65 -10.03
C ILE A 97 3.46 -21.12 -10.37
N GLY A 98 4.17 -21.66 -11.36
CA GLY A 98 4.03 -23.05 -11.82
C GLY A 98 2.70 -23.35 -12.52
N ALA A 99 1.95 -22.32 -12.94
CA ALA A 99 0.63 -22.44 -13.55
C ALA A 99 0.37 -21.32 -14.57
N PRO A 100 -0.49 -21.53 -15.58
CA PRO A 100 -0.85 -20.46 -16.52
C PRO A 100 -1.53 -19.28 -15.84
N VAL A 101 -1.27 -18.06 -16.33
CA VAL A 101 -2.05 -16.89 -15.93
C VAL A 101 -3.47 -16.95 -16.48
N HIS A 102 -4.47 -16.92 -15.59
CA HIS A 102 -5.89 -16.89 -15.90
C HIS A 102 -6.47 -15.49 -15.61
N PHE A 103 -6.73 -14.68 -16.64
CA PHE A 103 -7.21 -13.29 -16.45
C PHE A 103 -8.52 -13.19 -15.65
N ALA A 104 -9.43 -14.15 -15.82
CA ALA A 104 -10.67 -14.19 -15.05
C ALA A 104 -10.41 -14.28 -13.52
N GLN A 105 -9.26 -14.80 -13.12
CA GLN A 105 -8.85 -14.95 -11.73
C GLN A 105 -7.71 -13.99 -11.34
N ALA A 106 -7.04 -13.34 -12.30
CA ALA A 106 -5.94 -12.44 -12.01
C ALA A 106 -6.45 -11.23 -11.22
N ILE A 107 -5.87 -10.97 -10.05
CA ILE A 107 -6.36 -9.89 -9.18
C ILE A 107 -6.17 -8.52 -9.85
N CYS A 108 -5.12 -8.35 -10.63
CA CYS A 108 -4.87 -7.11 -11.37
C CYS A 108 -5.93 -6.83 -12.45
N GLN A 109 -6.61 -7.85 -12.98
CA GLN A 109 -7.70 -7.69 -13.97
C GLN A 109 -8.94 -7.04 -13.34
N HIS A 110 -9.12 -7.25 -12.04
CA HIS A 110 -10.28 -6.78 -11.25
C HIS A 110 -9.82 -5.84 -10.14
N CYS A 111 -8.79 -5.04 -10.41
CA CYS A 111 -8.10 -4.27 -9.38
C CYS A 111 -9.09 -3.35 -8.66
N TYR A 112 -9.22 -3.47 -7.33
CA TYR A 112 -10.11 -2.60 -6.56
C TYR A 112 -9.74 -1.12 -6.68
N ALA A 113 -8.47 -0.83 -6.98
CA ALA A 113 -7.95 0.51 -7.19
C ALA A 113 -8.34 1.11 -8.57
N GLU A 114 -9.17 0.41 -9.34
CA GLU A 114 -9.84 0.93 -10.54
C GLU A 114 -11.32 1.28 -10.27
N GLY A 115 -11.82 1.03 -9.05
CA GLY A 115 -13.20 1.29 -8.65
C GLY A 115 -13.34 2.18 -7.41
N GLY A 116 -14.59 2.42 -6.99
CA GLY A 116 -14.91 3.12 -5.76
C GLY A 116 -14.36 4.56 -5.73
N GLN A 117 -13.62 4.91 -4.67
CA GLN A 117 -13.02 6.26 -4.56
C GLN A 117 -11.82 6.46 -5.49
N TYR A 118 -11.15 5.38 -5.93
CA TYR A 118 -10.01 5.47 -6.84
C TYR A 118 -10.41 5.74 -8.29
N SER A 119 -11.68 5.55 -8.64
CA SER A 119 -12.21 5.96 -9.94
C SER A 119 -12.58 7.45 -10.00
N THR A 120 -12.47 8.19 -8.88
CA THR A 120 -12.72 9.64 -8.88
C THR A 120 -11.54 10.38 -9.50
N ALA A 121 -11.82 11.39 -10.32
CA ALA A 121 -10.76 12.09 -11.04
C ALA A 121 -9.76 12.77 -10.10
N SER A 122 -10.22 13.38 -9.00
CA SER A 122 -9.35 14.04 -8.03
C SER A 122 -8.32 13.08 -7.42
N VAL A 123 -8.71 11.85 -7.11
CA VAL A 123 -7.79 10.81 -6.59
C VAL A 123 -6.81 10.38 -7.68
N GLN A 124 -7.27 10.15 -8.91
CA GLN A 124 -6.39 9.77 -10.02
C GLN A 124 -5.37 10.87 -10.34
N TYR A 125 -5.78 12.14 -10.36
CA TYR A 125 -4.87 13.27 -10.53
C TYR A 125 -3.87 13.37 -9.39
N ALA A 126 -4.31 13.23 -8.13
CA ALA A 126 -3.40 13.23 -6.99
C ALA A 126 -2.32 12.14 -7.10
N GLN A 127 -2.71 10.93 -7.50
CA GLN A 127 -1.79 9.82 -7.73
C GLN A 127 -0.82 10.10 -8.88
N LEU A 128 -1.29 10.67 -9.99
CA LEU A 128 -0.45 11.03 -11.13
C LEU A 128 0.54 12.15 -10.80
N VAL A 129 0.11 13.16 -10.03
CA VAL A 129 0.99 14.24 -9.55
C VAL A 129 2.08 13.68 -8.63
N ARG A 130 1.71 12.79 -7.69
CA ARG A 130 2.69 12.08 -6.85
C ARG A 130 3.66 11.25 -7.67
N LEU A 131 3.19 10.51 -8.68
CA LEU A 131 4.06 9.72 -9.56
C LEU A 131 5.02 10.61 -10.34
N ALA A 132 4.53 11.71 -10.93
CA ALA A 132 5.36 12.65 -11.68
C ALA A 132 6.45 13.25 -10.80
N PHE A 133 6.07 13.76 -9.62
CA PHE A 133 7.00 14.30 -8.63
C PHE A 133 8.05 13.27 -8.20
N VAL A 134 7.62 12.08 -7.78
CA VAL A 134 8.56 11.01 -7.39
C VAL A 134 9.49 10.65 -8.55
N SER A 135 8.97 10.51 -9.76
CA SER A 135 9.79 10.13 -10.92
C SER A 135 10.86 11.17 -11.23
N GLU A 136 10.52 12.46 -11.13
CA GLU A 136 11.49 13.56 -11.28
C GLU A 136 12.58 13.49 -10.21
N MET A 137 12.19 13.36 -8.94
CA MET A 137 13.13 13.30 -7.82
C MET A 137 14.05 12.07 -7.87
N LEU A 138 13.61 10.97 -8.49
CA LEU A 138 14.45 9.78 -8.66
C LEU A 138 15.55 9.93 -9.71
N THR A 139 15.54 10.98 -10.55
CA THR A 139 16.51 11.16 -11.65
C THR A 139 17.92 11.54 -11.20
N SER A 140 18.09 12.04 -9.98
CA SER A 140 19.39 12.45 -9.43
C SER A 140 19.58 11.97 -7.99
N ARG A 141 20.83 11.90 -7.53
CA ARG A 141 21.13 11.53 -6.13
C ARG A 141 20.66 12.60 -5.13
N GLU A 142 20.77 13.87 -5.50
CA GLU A 142 20.30 14.99 -4.70
C GLU A 142 18.77 14.92 -4.54
N GLY A 143 18.03 14.74 -5.65
CA GLY A 143 16.58 14.57 -5.60
C GLY A 143 16.14 13.35 -4.79
N GLN A 144 16.90 12.25 -4.83
CA GLN A 144 16.65 11.09 -3.97
C GLN A 144 16.82 11.42 -2.48
N GLY A 145 17.84 12.21 -2.12
CA GLY A 145 18.03 12.70 -0.76
C GLY A 145 16.87 13.59 -0.29
N ASP A 146 16.48 14.56 -1.13
CA ASP A 146 15.39 15.48 -0.85
C ASP A 146 14.04 14.76 -0.72
N LEU A 147 13.77 13.78 -1.58
CA LEU A 147 12.55 12.97 -1.51
C LEU A 147 12.49 12.16 -0.21
N THR A 148 13.63 11.59 0.22
CA THR A 148 13.74 10.88 1.50
C THR A 148 13.43 11.81 2.67
N ALA A 149 14.03 13.01 2.69
CA ALA A 149 13.82 14.00 3.75
C ALA A 149 12.37 14.50 3.78
N LEU A 150 11.76 14.73 2.63
CA LEU A 150 10.37 15.16 2.54
C LEU A 150 9.40 14.07 3.03
N PHE A 151 9.62 12.80 2.65
CA PHE A 151 8.82 11.68 3.13
C PHE A 151 8.98 11.51 4.65
N ASP A 152 10.20 11.54 5.17
CA ASP A 152 10.47 11.49 6.61
C ASP A 152 9.72 12.59 7.37
N TYR A 153 9.82 13.85 6.91
CA TYR A 153 9.07 14.96 7.47
C TYR A 153 7.56 14.70 7.45
N ALA A 154 7.02 14.28 6.31
CA ALA A 154 5.59 14.03 6.15
C ALA A 154 5.09 12.92 7.09
N ILE A 155 5.89 11.87 7.31
CA ILE A 155 5.55 10.74 8.17
C ILE A 155 5.60 11.12 9.64
N LYS A 156 6.60 11.90 10.05
CA LYS A 156 6.73 12.41 11.43
C LYS A 156 5.60 13.37 11.82
N ASN A 157 5.03 14.06 10.84
CA ASN A 157 3.94 15.03 11.04
C ASN A 157 2.55 14.50 10.63
N ALA A 158 2.47 13.27 10.11
CA ALA A 158 1.20 12.67 9.74
C ALA A 158 0.32 12.48 10.98
N ASN A 159 -0.99 12.68 10.83
CA ASN A 159 -1.92 12.43 11.93
C ASN A 159 -2.18 10.92 12.04
N TYR A 160 -1.67 10.26 13.09
CA TYR A 160 -1.97 8.84 13.37
C TYR A 160 -3.22 8.64 14.25
N TYR A 161 -3.92 9.73 14.61
CA TYR A 161 -5.15 9.76 15.36
C TYR A 161 -6.31 10.20 14.46
N LEU A 162 -6.90 9.23 13.78
CA LEU A 162 -8.28 9.36 13.37
C LEU A 162 -8.93 8.04 13.72
N ASP A 163 -9.69 8.04 14.81
CA ASP A 163 -10.80 7.12 15.00
C ASP A 163 -11.52 7.02 13.67
N GLY A 164 -11.59 5.83 13.08
CA GLY A 164 -11.92 5.57 11.66
C GLY A 164 -13.30 6.08 11.17
N ARG A 165 -13.96 6.96 11.93
CA ARG A 165 -15.13 7.76 11.60
C ARG A 165 -14.75 8.86 10.62
N ARG A 166 -15.06 8.65 9.34
CA ARG A 166 -15.11 9.73 8.34
C ARG A 166 -15.92 10.92 8.89
N GLY A 167 -15.29 12.09 8.99
CA GLY A 167 -16.00 13.37 9.04
C GLY A 167 -16.03 14.13 10.36
N SER A 168 -15.35 13.71 11.43
CA SER A 168 -15.14 14.61 12.57
C SER A 168 -14.02 15.59 12.24
N LEU A 169 -14.39 16.86 12.03
CA LEU A 169 -13.49 17.98 12.23
C LEU A 169 -12.86 17.81 13.62
N ASP A 170 -11.55 17.65 13.67
CA ASP A 170 -10.80 17.46 14.91
C ASP A 170 -10.91 18.76 15.74
N PRO A 171 -11.58 18.77 16.91
CA PRO A 171 -11.42 19.87 17.84
C PRO A 171 -10.03 19.69 18.45
N VAL A 172 -9.11 20.55 18.00
CA VAL A 172 -7.69 20.68 18.37
C VAL A 172 -7.41 20.66 19.89
N GLU A 173 -8.43 20.73 20.75
CA GLU A 173 -8.31 20.86 22.21
C GLU A 173 -8.68 19.61 23.03
N GLY A 174 -9.34 18.59 22.47
CA GLY A 174 -9.92 17.50 23.28
C GLY A 174 -8.98 16.35 23.68
N TRP A 175 -8.00 16.01 22.83
CA TRP A 175 -7.34 14.69 22.89
C TRP A 175 -6.02 14.64 23.65
N ARG A 176 -5.65 15.67 24.42
CA ARG A 176 -4.41 15.67 25.24
C ARG A 176 -4.34 14.59 26.32
N ARG A 177 -5.34 13.70 26.47
CA ARG A 177 -5.44 12.75 27.61
C ARG A 177 -5.70 11.27 27.29
N ALA A 178 -5.75 10.84 26.03
CA ALA A 178 -5.90 9.41 25.71
C ALA A 178 -4.66 8.89 24.98
N ARG A 179 -3.69 8.31 25.72
CA ARG A 179 -2.42 7.70 25.28
C ARG A 179 -1.72 8.42 24.12
N GLY A 180 -0.58 9.05 24.40
CA GLY A 180 0.13 9.82 23.38
C GLY A 180 0.43 9.00 22.12
N GLU A 181 0.61 9.68 21.00
CA GLU A 181 0.86 9.15 19.65
C GLU A 181 2.06 8.23 19.62
N ARG A 182 2.91 8.38 20.63
CA ARG A 182 4.17 7.71 20.91
C ARG A 182 4.01 6.46 21.80
N ASP A 183 2.89 6.32 22.50
CA ASP A 183 2.64 5.20 23.43
C ASP A 183 2.02 3.98 22.72
N CYS A 184 1.61 4.14 21.46
CA CYS A 184 0.95 3.09 20.68
C CYS A 184 1.66 2.91 19.32
N ARG A 185 2.03 1.67 18.96
CA ARG A 185 2.70 1.31 17.70
C ARG A 185 2.04 1.96 16.47
N ARG A 186 2.81 2.74 15.70
CA ARG A 186 2.31 3.46 14.51
C ARG A 186 2.38 2.58 13.27
N TYR A 187 1.45 2.79 12.35
CA TYR A 187 1.35 2.02 11.11
C TYR A 187 1.29 2.96 9.91
N PHE A 188 1.95 2.62 8.82
CA PHE A 188 1.89 3.40 7.59
C PHE A 188 1.66 2.46 6.41
N ARG A 189 0.71 2.81 5.53
CA ARG A 189 0.41 1.96 4.37
C ARG A 189 1.18 2.38 3.12
N LEU A 190 1.89 1.42 2.57
CA LEU A 190 2.40 1.36 1.22
C LEU A 190 1.69 0.22 0.48
N HIS A 191 1.51 0.28 -0.82
CA HIS A 191 0.64 1.35 -1.29
C HIS A 191 -0.84 0.96 -1.10
N ASP A 192 -1.71 1.97 -0.98
CA ASP A 192 -3.16 1.73 -1.05
C ASP A 192 -3.60 1.45 -2.49
N SER A 193 -2.86 1.99 -3.45
CA SER A 193 -2.92 1.71 -4.89
C SER A 193 -1.53 1.91 -5.49
N GLY A 194 -1.22 1.21 -6.60
CA GLY A 194 0.13 1.22 -7.15
C GLY A 194 1.03 0.18 -6.47
N ASP A 195 2.30 0.15 -6.85
CA ASP A 195 3.31 -0.75 -6.28
C ASP A 195 4.71 -0.10 -6.38
N PHE A 196 5.74 -0.78 -5.85
CA PHE A 196 7.12 -0.37 -6.15
C PHE A 196 7.41 -0.58 -7.64
N PHE A 197 7.94 0.44 -8.30
CA PHE A 197 8.18 0.41 -9.75
C PHE A 197 9.65 0.51 -10.15
N SER A 198 10.56 0.78 -9.20
CA SER A 198 12.01 0.79 -9.44
C SER A 198 12.81 0.44 -8.17
N PRO A 199 14.04 -0.11 -8.29
CA PRO A 199 14.92 -0.35 -7.15
C PRO A 199 15.24 0.93 -6.37
N GLY A 200 15.44 2.06 -7.06
CA GLY A 200 15.70 3.36 -6.43
C GLY A 200 14.52 3.79 -5.55
N TYR A 201 13.29 3.64 -6.03
CA TYR A 201 12.10 3.98 -5.25
C TYR A 201 11.94 3.11 -3.99
N LEU A 202 12.25 1.82 -4.11
CA LEU A 202 12.26 0.90 -2.98
C LEU A 202 13.32 1.30 -1.93
N ALA A 203 14.53 1.68 -2.36
CA ALA A 203 15.59 2.14 -1.48
C ALA A 203 15.20 3.42 -0.71
N ILE A 204 14.50 4.36 -1.35
CA ILE A 204 13.94 5.54 -0.67
C ILE A 204 13.02 5.12 0.48
N TRP A 205 12.06 4.23 0.23
CA TRP A 205 11.15 3.78 1.29
C TRP A 205 11.84 3.06 2.43
N LYS A 206 12.90 2.29 2.15
CA LYS A 206 13.70 1.69 3.21
C LYS A 206 14.42 2.73 4.05
N SER A 207 15.04 3.73 3.42
CA SER A 207 15.69 4.84 4.14
C SER A 207 14.69 5.58 5.02
N VAL A 208 13.51 5.89 4.48
CA VAL A 208 12.40 6.50 5.22
C VAL A 208 11.96 5.63 6.40
N ALA A 209 11.83 4.31 6.19
CA ALA A 209 11.48 3.39 7.27
C ALA A 209 12.55 3.40 8.36
N ASN A 210 13.82 3.32 8.01
CA ASN A 210 14.93 3.36 8.99
C ASN A 210 14.95 4.67 9.80
N LEU A 211 14.53 5.80 9.23
CA LEU A 211 14.40 7.09 9.93
C LEU A 211 13.21 7.17 10.88
N ASN A 212 12.26 6.23 10.77
CA ASN A 212 11.01 6.18 11.54
C ASN A 212 10.82 4.79 12.20
N PRO A 213 11.73 4.39 13.13
CA PRO A 213 11.72 3.04 13.71
C PRO A 213 10.47 2.72 14.55
N ASP A 214 9.75 3.74 15.02
CA ASP A 214 8.47 3.63 15.75
C ASP A 214 7.26 3.36 14.83
N VAL A 215 7.46 3.45 13.51
CA VAL A 215 6.44 3.23 12.49
C VAL A 215 6.68 1.89 11.79
N SER A 216 5.64 1.06 11.73
CA SER A 216 5.61 -0.15 10.90
C SER A 216 4.99 0.18 9.53
N PHE A 217 5.84 0.23 8.50
CA PHE A 217 5.44 0.40 7.11
C PHE A 217 5.01 -0.95 6.54
N TRP A 218 3.90 -0.95 5.84
CA TRP A 218 3.32 -2.18 5.31
C TRP A 218 3.03 -2.06 3.83
N ALA A 219 3.52 -3.01 3.02
CA ALA A 219 3.35 -3.04 1.57
C ALA A 219 2.87 -4.42 1.06
N PRO A 220 1.58 -4.63 0.74
CA PRO A 220 1.16 -5.76 -0.07
C PRO A 220 1.61 -5.51 -1.50
N SER A 221 2.42 -6.42 -2.04
CA SER A 221 3.11 -6.17 -3.30
C SER A 221 3.12 -7.40 -4.19
N ARG A 222 3.08 -7.17 -5.51
CA ARG A 222 3.33 -8.21 -6.52
C ARG A 222 4.67 -8.02 -7.21
N VAL A 223 5.57 -7.19 -6.69
CA VAL A 223 6.86 -6.95 -7.35
C VAL A 223 7.76 -8.18 -7.40
N TRP A 224 7.45 -9.22 -6.64
CA TRP A 224 8.07 -10.54 -6.75
C TRP A 224 7.97 -11.13 -8.17
N VAL A 225 6.99 -10.69 -8.98
CA VAL A 225 6.87 -11.07 -10.40
C VAL A 225 7.98 -10.51 -11.30
N ASN A 226 8.72 -9.53 -10.79
CA ASN A 226 9.80 -8.86 -11.49
C ASN A 226 11.10 -9.19 -10.77
N GLU A 227 11.96 -9.97 -11.41
CA GLU A 227 13.21 -10.45 -10.83
C GLU A 227 14.11 -9.33 -10.28
N MET A 228 14.28 -8.24 -11.03
CA MET A 228 15.08 -7.09 -10.59
C MET A 228 14.52 -6.45 -9.31
N LEU A 229 13.19 -6.30 -9.21
CA LEU A 229 12.58 -5.75 -8.00
C LEU A 229 12.57 -6.75 -6.86
N ARG A 230 12.45 -8.04 -7.15
CA ARG A 230 12.59 -9.11 -6.14
C ARG A 230 13.97 -9.09 -5.51
N GLU A 231 15.01 -9.04 -6.33
CA GLU A 231 16.40 -8.90 -5.88
C GLU A 231 16.62 -7.60 -5.11
N ALA A 232 16.00 -6.50 -5.56
CA ALA A 232 16.08 -5.22 -4.84
C ALA A 232 15.44 -5.31 -3.45
N VAL A 233 14.31 -6.01 -3.28
CA VAL A 233 13.72 -6.28 -1.95
C VAL A 233 14.69 -7.06 -1.08
N ASN A 234 15.30 -8.12 -1.64
CA ASN A 234 16.24 -8.95 -0.92
C ASN A 234 17.49 -8.16 -0.47
N ALA A 235 17.99 -7.27 -1.34
CA ALA A 235 19.16 -6.45 -1.04
C ALA A 235 18.89 -5.35 -0.02
N VAL A 236 17.74 -4.69 -0.12
CA VAL A 236 17.45 -3.45 0.64
C VAL A 236 16.82 -3.75 2.00
N ASN A 237 15.94 -4.74 2.09
CA ASN A 237 15.10 -4.91 3.27
C ASN A 237 15.76 -5.72 4.40
N GLY A 238 16.79 -6.52 4.10
CA GLY A 238 17.39 -7.46 5.06
C GLY A 238 16.38 -8.51 5.55
N PRO A 239 16.62 -9.23 6.66
CA PRO A 239 15.63 -10.15 7.23
C PRO A 239 14.34 -9.40 7.64
N ALA A 240 13.17 -9.92 7.24
CA ALA A 240 11.89 -9.22 7.35
C ALA A 240 11.44 -9.03 8.81
N GLU A 241 11.82 -9.93 9.70
CA GLU A 241 11.58 -9.92 11.14
C GLU A 241 12.29 -8.77 11.88
N HIS A 242 13.33 -8.20 11.24
CA HIS A 242 14.08 -7.07 11.77
C HIS A 242 13.80 -5.77 11.02
N SER A 243 12.93 -5.81 10.00
CA SER A 243 12.58 -4.63 9.23
C SER A 243 11.26 -4.03 9.69
N ASN A 244 11.25 -2.73 9.89
CA ASN A 244 10.00 -1.96 10.03
C ASN A 244 9.40 -1.58 8.66
N LEU A 245 10.04 -1.96 7.55
CA LEU A 245 9.43 -2.01 6.21
C LEU A 245 9.00 -3.45 5.90
N VAL A 246 7.72 -3.74 6.06
CA VAL A 246 7.15 -5.07 5.86
C VAL A 246 6.57 -5.19 4.45
N ILE A 247 7.25 -5.94 3.58
CA ILE A 247 6.80 -6.20 2.21
C ILE A 247 6.22 -7.61 2.14
N ARG A 248 4.95 -7.74 1.76
CA ARG A 248 4.23 -9.02 1.69
C ARG A 248 3.97 -9.41 0.25
N PRO A 249 4.38 -10.61 -0.18
CA PRO A 249 4.05 -11.10 -1.50
C PRO A 249 2.54 -11.34 -1.57
N SER A 250 1.87 -10.68 -2.49
CA SER A 250 0.44 -10.88 -2.73
C SER A 250 0.24 -11.97 -3.77
N ALA A 251 -0.78 -12.81 -3.58
CA ALA A 251 -1.19 -13.81 -4.56
C ALA A 251 -1.45 -13.16 -5.93
N PHE A 252 -1.19 -13.92 -6.98
CA PHE A 252 -1.42 -13.44 -8.35
C PHE A 252 -2.89 -13.63 -8.75
N HIS A 253 -3.42 -14.84 -8.53
CA HIS A 253 -4.84 -15.14 -8.75
C HIS A 253 -5.66 -15.13 -7.45
N ILE A 254 -6.96 -14.96 -7.64
CA ILE A 254 -7.98 -15.13 -6.61
C ILE A 254 -8.06 -16.62 -6.24
N ASN A 255 -8.17 -16.90 -4.93
CA ASN A 255 -8.20 -18.22 -4.30
C ASN A 255 -6.88 -19.01 -4.36
N GLU A 256 -5.78 -18.40 -4.81
CA GLU A 256 -4.47 -19.03 -4.79
C GLU A 256 -3.63 -18.56 -3.60
N ALA A 257 -2.74 -19.43 -3.13
CA ALA A 257 -1.74 -19.05 -2.15
C ALA A 257 -0.85 -17.93 -2.72
N ALA A 258 -0.47 -16.99 -1.86
CA ALA A 258 0.64 -16.12 -2.17
C ALA A 258 1.94 -16.95 -2.22
N PRO A 259 2.96 -16.53 -3.00
CA PRO A 259 4.25 -17.20 -3.02
C PRO A 259 4.84 -17.35 -1.61
N ASP A 260 5.55 -18.45 -1.36
CA ASP A 260 6.27 -18.63 -0.10
C ASP A 260 7.38 -17.59 0.01
N ALA A 261 7.33 -16.76 1.04
CA ALA A 261 8.33 -15.74 1.30
C ALA A 261 9.75 -16.32 1.40
N ARG A 262 9.89 -17.56 1.90
CA ARG A 262 11.19 -18.25 2.02
C ARG A 262 11.81 -18.56 0.67
N GLU A 263 11.00 -18.79 -0.35
CA GLU A 263 11.45 -19.03 -1.72
C GLU A 263 11.79 -17.73 -2.46
N LEU A 264 11.18 -16.60 -2.05
CA LEU A 264 11.47 -15.29 -2.63
C LEU A 264 12.79 -14.69 -2.12
N GLY A 265 13.22 -15.07 -0.92
CA GLY A 265 14.45 -14.63 -0.28
C GLY A 265 14.22 -13.77 0.96
N VAL A 266 15.30 -13.21 1.49
CA VAL A 266 15.24 -12.32 2.67
C VAL A 266 14.42 -11.06 2.36
N GLY A 267 13.76 -10.48 3.37
CA GLY A 267 13.04 -9.21 3.20
C GLY A 267 11.57 -9.33 2.83
N TRP A 268 11.09 -10.54 2.55
CA TRP A 268 9.68 -10.85 2.35
C TRP A 268 9.04 -11.35 3.64
N ALA A 269 7.90 -10.77 4.01
CA ALA A 269 7.05 -11.25 5.10
C ALA A 269 6.00 -12.24 4.58
N ALA A 270 5.20 -12.82 5.48
CA ALA A 270 4.18 -13.81 5.12
C ALA A 270 3.24 -13.29 4.01
N GLY A 271 2.86 -14.15 3.06
CA GLY A 271 2.08 -13.75 1.89
C GLY A 271 0.64 -13.32 2.17
N ALA A 272 0.01 -12.66 1.19
CA ALA A 272 -1.38 -12.18 1.25
C ALA A 272 -2.24 -12.75 0.12
N THR A 273 -3.25 -13.54 0.47
CA THR A 273 -4.22 -14.14 -0.47
C THR A 273 -5.56 -13.40 -0.45
N THR A 274 -6.18 -13.34 -1.62
CA THR A 274 -7.55 -12.89 -1.87
C THR A 274 -8.44 -14.09 -2.15
N TYR A 275 -9.57 -14.21 -1.45
CA TYR A 275 -10.56 -15.28 -1.66
C TYR A 275 -11.87 -14.72 -2.21
N LYS A 276 -12.56 -15.51 -3.04
CA LYS A 276 -14.01 -15.32 -3.31
C LYS A 276 -14.80 -15.66 -2.06
N ASP A 277 -15.87 -14.92 -1.80
CA ASP A 277 -16.69 -15.08 -0.59
C ASP A 277 -17.13 -16.53 -0.30
N SER A 278 -17.47 -17.30 -1.34
CA SER A 278 -17.94 -18.68 -1.20
C SER A 278 -16.84 -19.69 -0.86
N LEU A 279 -15.57 -19.34 -1.06
CA LEU A 279 -14.42 -20.20 -0.83
C LEU A 279 -13.54 -19.69 0.33
N LYS A 280 -14.04 -18.71 1.10
CA LYS A 280 -13.36 -18.22 2.28
C LYS A 280 -13.32 -19.32 3.35
N PRO A 281 -12.18 -19.57 4.00
CA PRO A 281 -12.09 -20.44 5.18
C PRO A 281 -13.06 -19.97 6.27
N ASP A 282 -13.53 -20.88 7.11
CA ASP A 282 -14.36 -20.50 8.26
C ASP A 282 -13.56 -19.60 9.22
N GLY A 283 -14.02 -18.36 9.36
CA GLY A 283 -13.43 -17.29 10.15
C GLY A 283 -14.51 -16.26 10.55
N PRO A 284 -14.19 -15.29 11.43
CA PRO A 284 -15.15 -14.29 11.91
C PRO A 284 -15.62 -13.37 10.77
N ARG A 285 -16.77 -13.72 10.17
CA ARG A 285 -17.32 -13.07 8.97
C ARG A 285 -17.62 -11.59 9.20
N VAL A 286 -16.88 -10.73 8.49
CA VAL A 286 -17.10 -9.28 8.51
C VAL A 286 -18.14 -8.84 7.47
N MET A 287 -19.16 -8.09 7.91
CA MET A 287 -20.16 -7.44 7.03
C MET A 287 -19.68 -6.04 6.63
N ALA A 288 -19.65 -5.76 5.33
CA ALA A 288 -19.43 -4.39 4.84
C ALA A 288 -20.66 -3.50 5.08
N ARG A 289 -20.42 -2.21 5.27
CA ARG A 289 -21.48 -1.20 5.45
C ARG A 289 -22.40 -1.19 4.23
N GLY A 290 -23.68 -1.53 4.42
CA GLY A 290 -24.67 -1.65 3.34
C GLY A 290 -24.96 -3.08 2.86
N GLY A 291 -24.48 -4.11 3.57
CA GLY A 291 -24.88 -5.51 3.37
C GLY A 291 -24.36 -6.19 2.10
N ARG A 292 -23.61 -5.48 1.25
CA ARG A 292 -22.96 -6.06 0.06
C ARG A 292 -21.51 -6.43 0.36
N ARG A 293 -21.18 -7.70 0.21
CA ARG A 293 -19.80 -8.18 0.36
C ARG A 293 -18.95 -7.70 -0.82
N PRO A 294 -17.76 -7.11 -0.59
CA PRO A 294 -16.82 -6.87 -1.67
C PRO A 294 -16.34 -8.23 -2.18
N PRO A 295 -16.42 -8.50 -3.49
CA PRO A 295 -16.27 -9.86 -4.04
C PRO A 295 -14.88 -10.49 -3.81
N TYR A 296 -13.86 -9.68 -3.48
CA TYR A 296 -12.45 -10.09 -3.51
C TYR A 296 -11.61 -9.53 -2.36
N ASP A 297 -12.23 -9.01 -1.30
CA ASP A 297 -11.50 -8.57 -0.12
C ASP A 297 -12.26 -9.11 1.10
N TRP A 298 -11.56 -9.80 1.99
CA TRP A 298 -11.62 -9.55 3.43
C TRP A 298 -12.02 -10.66 4.42
N ASP A 299 -11.23 -10.73 5.51
CA ASP A 299 -11.56 -11.28 6.84
C ASP A 299 -10.64 -10.70 7.98
N CYS A 300 -10.26 -9.42 7.92
CA CYS A 300 -9.50 -8.78 9.02
C CYS A 300 -10.39 -7.87 9.88
N GLN A 301 -10.23 -7.87 11.19
CA GLN A 301 -11.19 -7.15 12.04
C GLN A 301 -11.16 -5.61 11.84
N ALA A 302 -10.19 -5.08 11.10
CA ALA A 302 -10.10 -3.66 10.76
C ALA A 302 -11.17 -3.15 9.75
N TYR A 303 -11.80 -3.98 8.89
CA TYR A 303 -13.01 -3.54 8.15
C TYR A 303 -14.30 -3.95 8.85
N ASP A 304 -14.25 -4.55 10.04
CA ASP A 304 -15.49 -4.89 10.71
C ASP A 304 -16.21 -3.60 11.12
N SER A 305 -17.34 -3.35 10.46
CA SER A 305 -18.17 -2.17 10.76
C SER A 305 -18.81 -2.27 12.15
N ALA A 306 -18.85 -3.46 12.74
CA ALA A 306 -19.25 -3.69 14.13
C ALA A 306 -18.07 -3.57 15.12
N ASN A 307 -16.83 -3.54 14.64
CA ASN A 307 -15.67 -3.26 15.48
C ASN A 307 -15.57 -1.75 15.71
N GLU A 308 -15.92 -1.29 16.91
CA GLU A 308 -15.96 0.13 17.29
C GLU A 308 -14.64 0.88 17.04
N LEU A 309 -13.52 0.14 16.98
CA LEU A 309 -12.19 0.70 16.81
C LEU A 309 -11.69 0.66 15.36
N ALA A 310 -12.21 -0.26 14.53
CA ALA A 310 -11.88 -0.43 13.11
C ALA A 310 -10.38 -0.23 12.79
N SER A 311 -9.49 -0.76 13.65
CA SER A 311 -8.07 -0.44 13.59
C SER A 311 -7.20 -1.68 13.41
N CYS A 312 -6.12 -1.50 12.66
CA CYS A 312 -5.06 -2.50 12.55
C CYS A 312 -4.29 -2.74 13.86
N ARG A 313 -4.43 -1.87 14.86
CA ARG A 313 -3.74 -2.01 16.16
C ARG A 313 -4.30 -3.18 16.97
N GLU A 314 -5.57 -3.50 16.77
CA GLU A 314 -6.31 -4.45 17.62
C GLU A 314 -6.86 -5.67 16.86
N ALA A 315 -6.57 -5.78 15.57
CA ALA A 315 -6.95 -6.93 14.77
C ALA A 315 -6.35 -8.23 15.37
N ARG A 316 -7.16 -9.27 15.56
CA ARG A 316 -6.69 -10.58 16.01
C ARG A 316 -6.43 -11.51 14.83
N ALA A 317 -5.31 -12.21 14.89
CA ALA A 317 -4.93 -13.25 13.96
C ALA A 317 -5.64 -14.58 14.26
N PRO A 318 -5.72 -15.51 13.29
CA PRO A 318 -6.17 -16.88 13.54
C PRO A 318 -5.36 -17.62 14.62
N ASP A 319 -4.10 -17.23 14.83
CA ASP A 319 -3.23 -17.76 15.90
C ASP A 319 -3.40 -17.04 17.26
N GLY A 320 -4.35 -16.11 17.36
CA GLY A 320 -4.68 -15.37 18.58
C GLY A 320 -3.83 -14.13 18.85
N ARG A 321 -2.77 -13.86 18.07
CA ARG A 321 -1.93 -12.66 18.23
C ARG A 321 -2.69 -11.39 17.86
N ILE A 322 -2.45 -10.31 18.61
CA ILE A 322 -3.06 -8.99 18.39
C ILE A 322 -2.10 -8.12 17.59
N GLY A 323 -2.64 -7.46 16.57
CA GLY A 323 -1.91 -6.54 15.68
C GLY A 323 -2.28 -6.78 14.23
N CYS A 324 -1.91 -5.83 13.37
CA CYS A 324 -2.25 -5.87 11.95
C CYS A 324 -1.81 -7.20 11.33
N ARG A 325 -2.49 -7.66 10.27
CA ARG A 325 -1.97 -8.71 9.36
C ARG A 325 -0.54 -8.37 8.86
N ALA A 326 -0.17 -7.07 8.87
CA ALA A 326 1.18 -6.56 8.62
C ALA A 326 2.24 -7.01 9.65
N CYS A 327 1.87 -7.38 10.88
CA CYS A 327 2.79 -7.83 11.92
C CYS A 327 3.06 -9.34 11.87
N TRP A 328 2.45 -10.09 10.95
CA TRP A 328 2.67 -11.53 10.81
C TRP A 328 3.93 -11.73 9.97
N THR A 329 5.09 -11.60 10.61
CA THR A 329 6.40 -11.71 9.97
C THR A 329 6.77 -13.16 9.65
N TYR A 330 6.10 -14.16 10.24
CA TYR A 330 6.21 -15.55 9.84
C TYR A 330 4.88 -16.29 9.95
N GLY A 331 4.61 -17.14 8.96
CA GLY A 331 3.48 -18.06 8.96
C GLY A 331 3.55 -18.97 10.18
N THR A 332 2.56 -18.86 11.06
CA THR A 332 2.36 -19.84 12.11
C THR A 332 1.94 -21.15 11.46
N ARG A 333 2.84 -22.14 11.52
CA ARG A 333 2.43 -23.55 11.53
C ARG A 333 1.34 -23.68 12.60
N THR A 334 0.18 -24.18 12.21
CA THR A 334 -0.82 -24.74 13.12
C THR A 334 -0.24 -25.96 13.84
N PRO A 335 -0.86 -26.37 14.98
CA PRO A 335 -0.17 -27.02 16.08
C PRO A 335 0.06 -28.50 15.77
N GLU A 336 1.27 -28.82 15.33
CA GLU A 336 1.92 -30.12 15.52
C GLU A 336 3.43 -29.93 15.24
N GLY A 337 4.21 -29.59 16.28
CA GLY A 337 5.58 -30.14 16.39
C GLY A 337 6.84 -29.28 16.54
N ALA A 338 6.84 -27.92 16.46
CA ALA A 338 7.99 -27.02 16.81
C ALA A 338 9.37 -27.28 16.10
N PRO A 339 10.43 -26.43 16.25
CA PRO A 339 10.55 -25.08 16.83
C PRO A 339 11.12 -23.99 15.88
N GLY A 340 10.97 -22.71 16.25
CA GLY A 340 11.99 -21.67 16.01
C GLY A 340 11.68 -20.55 15.01
N GLY A 341 11.09 -19.46 15.48
CA GLY A 341 11.11 -18.14 14.81
C GLY A 341 10.77 -17.05 15.84
N LEU A 342 11.76 -16.24 16.21
CA LEU A 342 11.82 -15.44 17.43
C LEU A 342 10.56 -14.61 17.74
N ALA A 343 10.14 -14.70 18.99
CA ALA A 343 9.33 -13.69 19.65
C ALA A 343 10.16 -12.41 19.82
N ILE A 344 9.62 -11.27 19.38
CA ILE A 344 10.14 -9.97 19.77
C ILE A 344 9.64 -9.70 21.20
N ASN A 345 10.48 -10.01 22.19
CA ASN A 345 10.31 -9.51 23.55
C ASN A 345 10.95 -8.11 23.63
N TYR A 346 10.16 -7.08 23.90
CA TYR A 346 10.69 -5.85 24.47
C TYR A 346 10.59 -5.95 25.99
N THR A 347 11.73 -6.01 26.66
CA THR A 347 11.81 -5.63 28.08
C THR A 347 12.15 -4.14 28.06
N LEU A 348 11.24 -3.31 28.58
CA LEU A 348 11.50 -1.89 28.80
C LEU A 348 12.48 -1.75 29.97
N HIS A 349 13.58 -1.03 29.75
CA HIS A 349 14.38 -0.40 30.80
C HIS A 349 14.35 1.11 30.62
#